data_AF-A0A0P9DGN5-F1
#
_entry.id   AF-A0A0P9DGN5-F1
#
_cell.length_a   1.000
_cell.length_b   1.000
_cell.length_c   1.000
_cell.angle_alpha   90.00
_cell.angle_beta   90.00
_cell.angle_gamma   90.00
#
_symmetry.space_group_name_H-M   'P 1'
#
loop_
_entity.id
_entity.type
_entity.pdbx_description
1 polymer ?
#
loop_
_entity_poly.entity_id
_entity_poly.type
_entity_poly.pdbx_seq_one_letter_code
_entity_poly.pdbx_strand_id
1 'polypeptide(L)'
;MADTPHDPFLPSSNPEVALLQHELSEAYKTIKALSRQLDKEQHRHAETVRAHKKTLDNLAEAGRERSALEHDRALWQARAEAEQVVMPFTIGGLTIDMSPSEVQAIRKAMERLYPTGANSGDAARLQAWNSALDPLED
;
A
#
# COMPACT_ATOMS: atom_id res chain seq x y z
N MET A 1 -32.15 21.65 53.50
CA MET A 1 -30.92 22.44 53.70
C MET A 1 -31.04 23.66 52.82
N ALA A 2 -30.96 24.85 53.40
CA ALA A 2 -31.26 26.11 52.71
C ALA A 2 -30.13 26.48 51.75
N ASP A 3 -30.50 26.83 50.52
CA ASP A 3 -29.60 27.47 49.54
C ASP A 3 -29.22 28.84 50.09
N THR A 4 -27.96 28.98 50.52
CA THR A 4 -27.38 30.26 50.93
C THR A 4 -27.22 31.12 49.67
N PRO A 5 -27.83 32.31 49.60
CA PRO A 5 -27.65 33.19 48.45
C PRO A 5 -26.19 33.60 48.36
N HIS A 6 -25.56 33.36 47.21
CA HIS A 6 -24.20 33.77 46.92
C HIS A 6 -24.22 35.30 46.76
N ASP A 7 -23.83 36.01 47.81
CA ASP A 7 -23.73 37.48 47.78
C ASP A 7 -22.85 37.90 46.60
N PRO A 8 -23.29 38.84 45.75
CA PRO A 8 -22.48 39.34 44.66
C PRO A 8 -21.23 40.01 45.25
N PHE A 9 -20.07 39.46 44.92
CA PHE A 9 -18.77 39.94 45.41
C PHE A 9 -18.57 41.40 44.98
N LEU A 10 -18.82 42.35 45.89
CA LEU A 10 -18.57 43.76 45.66
C LEU A 10 -17.05 44.01 45.76
N PRO A 11 -16.45 44.75 44.81
CA PRO A 11 -15.03 45.08 44.87
C PRO A 11 -14.74 45.85 46.16
N SER A 12 -13.70 45.43 46.87
CA SER A 12 -13.25 46.09 48.10
C SER A 12 -12.92 47.56 47.85
N SER A 13 -13.32 48.46 48.75
CA SER A 13 -12.97 49.89 48.68
C SER A 13 -11.48 50.18 48.89
N ASN A 14 -10.69 49.17 49.29
CA ASN A 14 -9.24 49.27 49.38
C ASN A 14 -8.60 48.94 48.01
N PRO A 15 -7.84 49.85 47.39
CA PRO A 15 -7.27 49.66 46.05
C PRO A 15 -6.34 48.44 45.96
N GLU A 16 -5.61 48.12 47.01
CA GLU A 16 -4.70 46.97 47.06
C GLU A 16 -5.48 45.65 47.04
N VAL A 17 -6.59 45.59 47.77
CA VAL A 17 -7.48 44.42 47.78
C VAL A 17 -8.19 44.26 46.44
N ALA A 18 -8.59 45.36 45.78
CA ALA A 18 -9.19 45.32 44.45
C ALA A 18 -8.20 44.80 43.39
N LEU A 19 -6.92 45.21 43.46
CA LEU A 19 -5.86 44.69 42.60
C LEU A 19 -5.64 43.19 42.80
N LEU A 20 -5.52 42.73 44.06
CA LEU A 20 -5.36 41.32 44.37
C LEU A 20 -6.56 40.47 43.91
N GLN A 21 -7.79 40.99 44.04
CA GLN A 21 -9.00 40.33 43.52
C GLN A 21 -8.98 40.20 42.00
N HIS A 22 -8.54 41.25 41.31
CA HIS A 22 -8.38 41.22 39.86
C HIS A 22 -7.32 40.18 39.43
N GLU A 23 -6.13 40.21 40.03
CA GLU A 23 -5.05 39.25 39.75
C GLU A 23 -5.48 37.81 40.02
N LEU A 24 -6.18 37.56 41.13
CA LEU A 24 -6.73 36.25 41.44
C LEU A 24 -7.73 35.79 40.37
N SER A 25 -8.60 36.70 39.90
CA SER A 25 -9.57 36.40 38.85
C SER A 25 -8.89 36.05 37.52
N GLU A 26 -7.82 36.76 37.16
CA GLU A 26 -7.02 36.49 35.96
C GLU A 26 -6.24 35.17 36.08
N ALA A 27 -5.69 34.89 37.27
CA ALA A 27 -5.04 33.61 37.56
C ALA A 27 -6.02 32.45 37.40
N TYR A 28 -7.24 32.55 37.94
CA TYR A 28 -8.26 31.50 37.76
C TYR A 28 -8.68 31.32 36.31
N LYS A 29 -8.84 32.41 35.54
CA LYS A 29 -9.12 32.32 34.09
C LYS A 29 -8.00 31.59 33.36
N THR A 30 -6.74 31.92 33.69
CA THR A 30 -5.55 31.31 33.09
C THR A 30 -5.46 29.83 33.43
N ILE A 31 -5.64 29.46 34.70
CA ILE A 31 -5.65 28.05 35.14
C ILE A 31 -6.72 27.27 34.37
N LYS A 32 -7.93 27.80 34.26
CA LYS A 32 -9.02 27.15 33.53
C LYS A 32 -8.71 26.98 32.03
N ALA A 33 -8.04 27.95 31.42
CA ALA A 33 -7.61 27.87 30.03
C ALA A 33 -6.53 26.79 29.83
N LEU A 34 -5.52 26.77 30.70
CA LEU A 34 -4.44 25.78 30.66
C LEU A 34 -4.95 24.36 30.92
N SER A 35 -5.87 24.16 31.88
CA SER A 35 -6.49 22.84 32.10
C SER A 35 -7.22 22.34 30.85
N ARG A 36 -7.98 23.21 30.18
CA ARG A 36 -8.65 22.85 28.91
C ARG A 36 -7.66 22.52 27.80
N GLN A 37 -6.52 23.20 27.74
CA GLN A 37 -5.46 22.89 26.77
C GLN A 37 -4.81 21.54 27.10
N LEU A 38 -4.54 21.27 28.37
CA LEU A 38 -4.01 19.99 28.82
C LEU A 38 -4.95 18.83 28.47
N ASP A 39 -6.25 18.98 28.72
CA ASP A 39 -7.24 17.95 28.37
C ASP A 39 -7.26 17.65 26.86
N LYS A 40 -7.15 18.70 26.02
CA LYS A 40 -7.07 18.55 24.57
C LYS A 40 -5.82 17.80 24.14
N GLU A 41 -4.66 18.13 24.72
CA GLU A 41 -3.41 17.45 24.37
C GLU A 41 -3.39 16.01 24.89
N GLN A 42 -3.93 15.73 26.08
CA GLN A 42 -4.11 14.37 26.57
C GLN A 42 -4.98 13.55 25.63
N HIS A 43 -6.07 14.12 25.10
CA HIS A 43 -6.92 13.47 24.12
C HIS A 43 -6.17 13.18 22.82
N ARG A 44 -5.45 14.16 22.27
CA ARG A 44 -4.62 14.00 21.07
C ARG A 44 -3.54 12.93 21.23
N HIS A 45 -2.89 12.89 22.39
CA HIS A 45 -1.92 11.85 22.71
C HIS A 45 -2.58 10.48 22.78
N ALA A 46 -3.74 10.34 23.43
CA ALA A 46 -4.47 9.07 23.48
C ALA A 46 -4.85 8.57 22.08
N GLU A 47 -5.31 9.45 21.19
CA GLU A 47 -5.58 9.12 19.79
C GLU A 47 -4.31 8.68 19.04
N THR A 48 -3.21 9.40 19.24
CA THR A 48 -1.92 9.10 18.61
C THR A 48 -1.41 7.72 19.03
N VAL A 49 -1.50 7.40 20.32
CA VAL A 49 -1.11 6.08 20.86
C VAL A 49 -1.99 4.97 20.28
N ARG A 50 -3.31 5.18 20.17
CA ARG A 50 -4.22 4.21 19.54
C ARG A 50 -3.88 3.99 18.06
N ALA A 51 -3.65 5.08 17.32
CA ALA A 51 -3.29 5.01 15.91
C ALA A 51 -1.95 4.28 15.73
N HIS A 52 -0.95 4.60 16.54
CA HIS A 52 0.35 3.94 16.51
C HIS A 52 0.25 2.44 16.80
N LYS A 53 -0.51 2.05 17.82
CA LYS A 53 -0.78 0.64 18.12
C LYS A 53 -1.40 -0.07 16.93
N LYS A 54 -2.42 0.52 16.31
CA LYS A 54 -3.06 -0.04 15.11
C LYS A 54 -2.06 -0.20 13.95
N THR A 55 -1.16 0.76 13.77
CA THR A 55 -0.10 0.66 12.75
C THR A 55 0.85 -0.50 13.02
N LEU A 56 1.26 -0.70 14.27
CA LEU A 56 2.10 -1.85 14.65
C LEU A 56 1.40 -3.18 14.40
N ASP A 57 0.12 -3.28 14.76
CA ASP A 57 -0.69 -4.48 14.53
C ASP A 57 -0.80 -4.78 13.02
N ASN A 58 -1.06 -3.75 12.20
CA ASN A 58 -1.11 -3.88 10.74
C ASN A 58 0.24 -4.29 10.14
N LEU A 59 1.35 -3.73 10.63
CA LEU A 59 2.70 -4.10 10.18
C LEU A 59 3.02 -5.56 10.51
N ALA A 60 2.60 -6.02 11.69
CA ALA A 60 2.77 -7.42 12.09
C ALA A 60 1.97 -8.37 11.20
N GLU A 61 0.72 -8.01 10.84
CA GLU A 61 -0.09 -8.80 9.90
C GLU A 61 0.53 -8.82 8.50
N ALA A 62 0.90 -7.66 7.96
CA ALA A 62 1.57 -7.57 6.67
C ALA A 62 2.87 -8.40 6.62
N GLY A 63 3.60 -8.47 7.73
CA GLY A 63 4.75 -9.35 7.88
C GLY A 63 4.39 -10.84 7.76
N ARG A 64 3.32 -11.28 8.42
CA ARG A 64 2.83 -12.67 8.32
C ARG A 64 2.39 -13.01 6.90
N GLU A 65 1.57 -12.15 6.28
CA GLU A 65 1.10 -12.33 4.90
C GLU A 65 2.29 -12.40 3.93
N ARG A 66 3.29 -11.53 4.12
CA ARG A 66 4.50 -11.55 3.30
C ARG A 66 5.25 -12.88 3.44
N SER A 67 5.43 -13.40 4.65
CA SER A 67 6.08 -14.70 4.85
C SER A 67 5.30 -15.85 4.19
N ALA A 68 3.97 -15.81 4.22
CA ALA A 68 3.13 -16.80 3.52
C ALA A 68 3.32 -16.71 1.99
N LEU A 69 3.30 -15.51 1.43
CA LEU A 69 3.52 -15.29 -0.01
C LEU A 69 4.94 -15.69 -0.46
N GLU A 70 5.96 -15.43 0.37
CA GLU A 70 7.34 -15.88 0.10
C GLU A 70 7.43 -17.41 0.08
N HIS A 71 6.71 -18.10 0.97
CA HIS A 71 6.63 -19.56 0.98
C HIS A 71 5.92 -20.09 -0.28
N ASP A 72 4.77 -19.53 -0.63
CA ASP A 72 4.02 -19.91 -1.84
C ASP A 72 4.87 -19.68 -3.09
N ARG A 73 5.54 -18.53 -3.19
CA ARG A 73 6.47 -18.23 -4.28
C ARG A 73 7.58 -19.28 -4.36
N ALA A 74 8.20 -19.65 -3.24
CA ALA A 74 9.25 -20.66 -3.22
C ALA A 74 8.73 -22.02 -3.69
N LEU A 75 7.51 -22.40 -3.30
CA LEU A 75 6.86 -23.63 -3.76
C LEU A 75 6.62 -23.61 -5.28
N TRP A 76 6.07 -22.51 -5.80
CA TRP A 76 5.85 -22.34 -7.24
C TRP A 76 7.16 -22.32 -8.03
N GLN A 77 8.19 -21.67 -7.50
CA GLN A 77 9.51 -21.64 -8.12
C GLN A 77 10.12 -23.04 -8.16
N ALA A 78 10.07 -23.80 -7.06
CA ALA A 78 10.56 -25.18 -7.02
C ALA A 78 9.79 -26.10 -8.00
N ARG A 79 8.47 -25.92 -8.14
CA ARG A 79 7.67 -26.63 -9.15
C ARG A 79 8.11 -26.27 -10.58
N ALA A 80 8.26 -24.99 -10.87
CA ALA A 80 8.69 -24.52 -12.18
C ALA A 80 10.11 -25.02 -12.53
N GLU A 81 11.04 -24.99 -11.58
CA GLU A 81 12.39 -25.53 -11.75
C GLU A 81 12.36 -27.05 -11.98
N ALA A 82 11.54 -27.79 -11.23
CA ALA A 82 11.36 -29.24 -11.44
C ALA A 82 10.73 -29.58 -12.81
N GLU A 83 9.80 -28.75 -13.29
CA GLU A 83 9.19 -28.88 -14.63
C GLU A 83 10.16 -28.49 -15.75
N GLN A 84 10.99 -27.45 -15.55
CA GLN A 84 12.03 -27.03 -16.50
C GLN A 84 13.13 -28.08 -16.67
N VAL A 85 13.40 -28.91 -15.65
CA VAL A 85 14.34 -30.03 -15.77
C VAL A 85 13.79 -31.17 -16.66
N VAL A 86 12.49 -31.20 -16.96
CA VAL A 86 11.85 -32.35 -17.63
C VAL A 86 11.24 -32.07 -19.01
N MET A 87 10.96 -30.84 -19.46
CA MET A 87 10.25 -30.70 -20.75
C MET A 87 10.77 -29.64 -21.73
N PRO A 88 10.96 -30.00 -23.03
CA PRO A 88 10.95 -29.03 -24.13
C PRO A 88 9.57 -28.35 -24.15
N PHE A 89 9.52 -27.04 -24.38
CA PHE A 89 8.30 -26.25 -24.26
C PHE A 89 7.15 -26.85 -25.08
N THR A 90 6.04 -27.15 -24.41
CA THR A 90 4.80 -27.65 -25.02
C THR A 90 3.82 -26.49 -25.13
N ILE A 91 3.50 -26.07 -26.36
CA ILE A 91 2.41 -25.11 -26.59
C ILE A 91 1.09 -25.89 -26.54
N GLY A 92 0.30 -25.67 -25.49
CA GLY A 92 -1.05 -26.25 -25.38
C GLY A 92 -1.12 -27.77 -25.18
N GLY A 93 -0.10 -28.39 -24.58
CA GLY A 93 -0.09 -29.83 -24.30
C GLY A 93 0.16 -30.72 -25.52
N LEU A 94 0.50 -30.14 -26.68
CA LEU A 94 0.96 -30.86 -27.86
C LEU A 94 2.49 -30.79 -27.91
N THR A 95 3.14 -31.95 -27.89
CA THR A 95 4.47 -32.10 -28.49
C THR A 95 4.28 -31.90 -29.99
N ILE A 96 4.52 -30.68 -30.47
CA ILE A 96 4.36 -30.40 -31.89
C ILE A 96 5.62 -30.90 -32.61
N ASP A 97 5.61 -32.17 -33.01
CA ASP A 97 6.54 -32.67 -34.03
C ASP A 97 6.14 -32.02 -35.36
N MET A 98 6.65 -30.82 -35.63
CA MET A 98 6.49 -30.18 -36.93
C MET A 98 7.60 -30.63 -37.86
N SER A 99 7.23 -31.06 -39.06
CA SER A 99 8.22 -31.23 -40.12
C SER A 99 8.78 -29.87 -40.55
N PRO A 100 10.03 -29.80 -41.06
CA PRO A 100 10.62 -28.55 -41.54
C PRO A 100 9.76 -27.84 -42.60
N SER A 101 9.00 -28.61 -43.40
CA SER A 101 8.05 -28.06 -44.37
C SER A 101 6.88 -27.33 -43.74
N GLU A 102 6.41 -27.77 -42.58
CA GLU A 102 5.28 -27.16 -41.87
C GLU A 102 5.73 -25.86 -41.18
N VAL A 103 6.93 -25.85 -40.62
CA VAL A 103 7.54 -24.63 -40.06
C VAL A 103 7.69 -23.55 -41.13
N GLN A 104 8.19 -23.91 -42.32
CA GLN A 104 8.26 -22.98 -43.45
C GLN A 104 6.89 -22.52 -43.96
N ALA A 105 5.88 -23.39 -43.95
CA ALA A 105 4.51 -23.02 -44.33
C ALA A 105 3.91 -22.01 -43.35
N ILE A 106 4.15 -22.17 -42.05
CA ILE A 106 3.74 -21.23 -41.01
C ILE A 106 4.48 -19.91 -41.19
N ARG A 107 5.81 -19.93 -41.37
CA ARG A 107 6.61 -18.71 -41.61
C ARG A 107 6.05 -17.89 -42.78
N LYS A 108 5.77 -18.55 -43.90
CA LYS A 108 5.19 -17.92 -45.10
C LYS A 108 3.76 -17.40 -44.87
N ALA A 109 2.95 -18.10 -44.08
CA ALA A 109 1.61 -17.63 -43.71
C ALA A 109 1.68 -16.38 -42.83
N MET A 110 2.67 -16.30 -41.93
CA MET A 110 2.88 -15.17 -41.04
C MET A 110 3.42 -13.93 -41.76
N GLU A 111 4.33 -14.11 -42.73
CA GLU A 111 4.78 -13.03 -43.62
C GLU A 111 3.63 -12.42 -44.45
N ARG A 112 2.66 -13.26 -44.83
CA ARG A 112 1.45 -12.81 -45.54
C ARG A 112 0.48 -12.06 -44.62
N LEU A 113 0.40 -12.47 -43.35
CA LEU A 113 -0.50 -11.88 -42.35
C LEU A 113 0.05 -10.56 -41.78
N TYR A 114 1.37 -10.43 -41.71
CA TYR A 114 2.09 -9.24 -41.23
C TYR A 114 2.98 -8.65 -42.33
N PRO A 115 2.40 -8.06 -43.39
CA PRO A 115 3.19 -7.40 -44.42
C PRO A 115 4.02 -6.28 -43.82
N THR A 116 5.31 -6.24 -44.14
CA THR A 116 6.24 -5.19 -43.70
C THR A 116 5.97 -3.88 -44.47
N GLY A 117 4.84 -3.24 -44.19
CA GLY A 117 4.43 -1.98 -44.78
C GLY A 117 4.05 -0.95 -43.71
N ALA A 118 4.82 0.14 -43.64
CA ALA A 118 4.63 1.48 -43.06
C ALA A 118 3.87 1.71 -41.72
N ASN A 119 3.10 0.77 -41.16
CA ASN A 119 2.42 0.90 -39.88
C ASN A 119 3.12 0.01 -38.83
N SER A 120 3.79 0.69 -37.91
CA SER A 120 4.69 0.13 -36.91
C SER A 120 3.96 -0.75 -35.89
N GLY A 121 4.34 -2.03 -35.86
CA GLY A 121 3.90 -3.02 -34.88
C GLY A 121 4.07 -4.45 -35.39
N ASP A 122 3.94 -4.61 -36.71
CA ASP A 122 3.90 -5.92 -37.36
C ASP A 122 5.30 -6.51 -37.61
N ALA A 123 6.33 -5.66 -37.81
CA ALA A 123 7.72 -6.13 -37.95
C ALA A 123 8.27 -6.79 -36.68
N ALA A 124 7.97 -6.23 -35.50
CA ALA A 124 8.39 -6.81 -34.22
C ALA A 124 7.67 -8.12 -33.92
N ARG A 125 6.40 -8.24 -34.34
CA ARG A 125 5.62 -9.48 -34.24
C ARG A 125 6.19 -10.56 -35.17
N LEU A 126 6.48 -10.20 -36.42
CA LEU A 126 7.10 -11.13 -37.38
C LEU A 126 8.48 -11.61 -36.89
N GLN A 127 9.28 -10.71 -36.29
CA GLN A 127 10.55 -11.09 -35.67
C GLN A 127 10.36 -12.06 -34.50
N ALA A 128 9.42 -11.79 -33.60
CA ALA A 128 9.12 -12.70 -32.49
C ALA A 128 8.65 -14.08 -32.97
N TRP A 129 7.86 -14.13 -34.04
CA TRP A 129 7.43 -15.38 -34.67
C TRP A 129 8.59 -16.13 -35.32
N ASN A 130 9.48 -15.43 -36.05
CA ASN A 130 10.67 -16.05 -36.61
C ASN A 130 11.54 -16.67 -35.52
N SER A 131 11.84 -15.93 -34.45
CA SER A 131 12.65 -16.44 -33.33
C SER A 131 12.02 -17.63 -32.58
N ALA A 132 10.69 -17.75 -32.59
CA ALA A 132 9.99 -18.89 -32.00
C ALA A 132 10.00 -20.14 -32.90
N LEU A 133 10.12 -19.96 -34.23
CA LEU A 133 10.14 -21.04 -35.22
C LEU A 133 11.55 -21.55 -35.51
N ASP A 134 12.58 -20.73 -35.34
CA ASP A 134 13.99 -21.11 -35.61
C ASP A 134 14.43 -22.38 -34.85
N PRO A 135 14.10 -22.61 -33.56
CA PRO A 135 14.48 -23.83 -32.85
C PRO A 135 13.76 -25.10 -33.30
N LEU A 136 12.79 -24.99 -34.21
CA LEU A 136 11.95 -26.09 -34.69
C LEU A 136 12.29 -26.49 -36.14
N GLU A 137 13.27 -25.82 -36.77
CA GLU A 137 13.75 -26.14 -38.14
C GLU A 137 14.91 -27.15 -38.17
N ASP A 138 15.53 -27.43 -37.02
CA ASP A 138 16.62 -28.41 -36.83
C ASP A 138 16.08 -29.81 -36.45
#